data_AF-A0A2E0UU11-F1
#
_entry.id   AF-A0A2E0UU11-F1
#
_cell.length_a   1.000
_cell.length_b   1.000
_cell.length_c   1.000
_cell.angle_alpha   90.00
_cell.angle_beta   90.00
_cell.angle_gamma   90.00
#
_symmetry.space_group_name_H-M   'P 1'
#
loop_
_entity.id
_entity.type
_entity.pdbx_description
1 polymer ?
#
loop_
_entity_poly.entity_id
_entity_poly.type
_entity_poly.pdbx_seq_one_letter_code
_entity_poly.pdbx_strand_id
1 'polypeptide(L)' 'DVYLQSAMDDWANDTVVGSLTHGVVANDSWKSEFDTALGLFLLDFNVDTFQSALVTACEVSGPCN' A
#
# COMPACT_ATOMS: atom_id res chain seq x y z
N ASP A 1 -17.28 16.20 22.49
CA ASP A 1 -17.46 15.82 21.08
C ASP A 1 -16.91 14.41 20.91
N VAL A 2 -17.71 13.49 20.38
CA VAL A 2 -17.36 12.06 20.24
C VAL A 2 -16.39 11.84 19.06
N TYR A 3 -16.32 12.79 18.13
CA TYR A 3 -15.42 12.69 17.00
C TYR A 3 -13.95 12.77 17.45
N LEU A 4 -13.11 11.90 16.86
CA LEU A 4 -11.68 11.71 17.14
C LEU A 4 -11.30 11.01 18.46
N GLN A 5 -12.18 10.88 19.46
CA GLN A 5 -11.83 10.18 20.71
C GLN A 5 -11.43 8.72 20.46
N SER A 6 -12.24 7.99 19.68
CA SER A 6 -11.91 6.61 19.28
C SER A 6 -10.57 6.54 18.53
N ALA A 7 -10.29 7.49 17.63
CA ALA A 7 -9.04 7.49 16.87
C ALA A 7 -7.82 7.82 17.76
N MET A 8 -7.99 8.63 18.81
CA MET A 8 -6.93 8.88 19.80
C MET A 8 -6.67 7.65 20.67
N ASP A 9 -7.72 6.92 21.06
CA ASP A 9 -7.59 5.67 21.79
C ASP A 9 -6.88 4.61 20.94
N ASP A 10 -7.28 4.44 19.67
CA ASP A 10 -6.61 3.53 18.73
C ASP A 10 -5.15 3.93 18.52
N TRP A 11 -4.85 5.22 18.34
CA TRP A 11 -3.48 5.72 18.20
C TRP A 11 -2.58 5.40 19.41
N ALA A 12 -3.15 5.41 20.62
CA ALA A 12 -2.41 5.15 21.84
C ALA A 12 -2.15 3.66 22.09
N ASN A 13 -2.99 2.77 21.55
CA ASN A 13 -3.00 1.36 21.93
C ASN A 13 -2.62 0.41 20.78
N ASP A 14 -2.82 0.81 19.53
CA ASP A 14 -2.57 -0.05 18.38
C ASP A 14 -1.14 0.06 17.86
N THR A 15 -0.72 -0.97 17.12
CA THR A 15 0.53 -0.91 16.37
C THR A 15 0.38 -0.01 15.16
N VAL A 16 1.10 1.11 15.16
CA VAL A 16 1.10 2.06 14.05
C VAL A 16 1.92 1.50 12.88
N VAL A 17 1.27 1.35 11.73
CA VAL A 17 1.90 0.99 10.45
C VAL A 17 1.75 2.12 9.43
N GLY A 18 2.76 2.33 8.60
CA GLY A 18 2.74 3.39 7.60
C GLY A 18 1.90 3.03 6.36
N SER A 19 1.16 4.00 5.85
CA SER A 19 0.35 3.84 4.64
C SER A 19 1.19 3.83 3.36
N LEU A 20 0.98 2.84 2.49
CA LEU A 20 1.57 2.82 1.14
C LEU A 20 0.92 3.89 0.25
N THR A 21 -0.41 3.95 0.20
CA THR A 21 -1.15 4.86 -0.67
C THR A 21 -0.83 6.33 -0.39
N HIS A 22 -0.60 6.67 0.88
CA HIS A 22 -0.25 8.02 1.33
C HIS A 22 1.27 8.20 1.56
N GLY A 23 2.11 7.32 1.00
CA GLY A 23 3.56 7.55 0.85
C GLY A 23 4.44 7.38 2.09
N VAL A 24 3.95 6.79 3.17
CA VAL A 24 4.76 6.58 4.40
C VAL A 24 5.77 5.45 4.21
N VAL A 25 5.37 4.36 3.55
CA VAL A 25 6.21 3.17 3.34
C VAL A 25 6.62 2.93 1.89
N ALA A 26 6.18 3.80 0.98
CA ALA A 26 6.47 3.67 -0.45
C ALA A 26 7.01 5.00 -1.01
N ASN A 27 8.16 4.91 -1.68
CA ASN A 27 8.67 6.00 -2.50
C ASN A 27 7.80 6.16 -3.77
N ASP A 28 7.99 7.28 -4.49
CA ASP A 28 7.20 7.58 -5.69
C ASP A 28 7.30 6.52 -6.79
N SER A 29 8.47 5.87 -6.94
CA SER A 29 8.69 4.81 -7.94
C SER A 29 7.83 3.59 -7.64
N TRP A 30 7.90 3.08 -6.41
CA TRP A 30 7.09 1.93 -5.99
C TRP A 30 5.59 2.28 -6.08
N LYS A 31 5.19 3.45 -5.60
CA LYS A 31 3.78 3.87 -5.68
C LYS A 31 3.25 3.86 -7.12
N SER A 32 4.03 4.36 -8.08
CA SER A 32 3.66 4.36 -9.49
C SER A 32 3.47 2.96 -10.08
N GLU A 33 4.36 2.02 -9.72
CA GLU A 33 4.26 0.62 -10.18
C GLU A 33 3.06 -0.09 -9.54
N PHE A 34 2.80 0.17 -8.26
CA PHE A 34 1.60 -0.34 -7.56
C PHE A 34 0.32 0.17 -8.23
N ASP A 35 0.21 1.48 -8.48
CA ASP A 35 -0.98 2.09 -9.09
C ASP A 35 -1.20 1.52 -10.51
N THR A 36 -0.13 1.25 -11.26
CA THR A 36 -0.20 0.57 -12.57
C THR A 36 -0.71 -0.86 -12.45
N ALA A 37 -0.14 -1.66 -11.54
CA ALA A 37 -0.56 -3.05 -11.32
C ALA A 37 -2.02 -3.13 -10.87
N LEU A 38 -2.45 -2.22 -10.00
CA LEU A 38 -3.85 -2.11 -9.56
C LEU A 38 -4.77 -1.74 -10.73
N GLY A 39 -4.35 -0.79 -11.57
CA GLY A 39 -5.11 -0.41 -12.77
C GLY A 39 -5.33 -1.58 -13.72
N LEU A 40 -4.32 -2.42 -13.93
CA LEU A 40 -4.43 -3.65 -14.74
C LEU A 40 -5.33 -4.69 -14.08
N PHE A 41 -5.19 -4.90 -12.76
CA PHE A 41 -6.03 -5.84 -12.01
C PHE A 41 -7.52 -5.49 -12.12
N LEU A 42 -7.89 -4.21 -12.10
CA LEU A 42 -9.29 -3.80 -12.19
C LEU A 42 -9.94 -4.08 -13.56
N LEU A 43 -9.16 -4.46 -14.58
CA LEU A 43 -9.70 -4.81 -15.90
C LEU A 43 -10.33 -6.20 -15.93
N ASP A 44 -9.73 -7.18 -15.26
CA ASP A 44 -10.11 -8.60 -15.35
C ASP A 44 -10.12 -9.35 -14.01
N PHE A 45 -9.71 -8.68 -12.93
CA PHE A 45 -9.53 -9.24 -11.59
C PHE A 45 -8.58 -10.45 -11.53
N ASN A 46 -7.59 -10.49 -12.42
CA ASN A 46 -6.58 -11.56 -12.42
C ASN A 46 -5.60 -11.40 -11.25
N VAL A 47 -5.84 -12.17 -10.19
CA VAL A 47 -5.05 -12.16 -8.96
C VAL A 47 -3.60 -12.59 -9.20
N ASP A 48 -3.36 -13.61 -10.02
CA ASP A 48 -2.02 -14.16 -10.25
C ASP A 48 -1.10 -13.13 -10.93
N THR A 49 -1.64 -12.44 -11.94
CA THR A 49 -0.93 -11.35 -12.63
C THR A 49 -0.65 -10.19 -11.67
N PHE A 50 -1.63 -9.81 -10.85
CA PHE A 50 -1.46 -8.72 -9.90
C PHE A 50 -0.38 -9.04 -8.86
N GLN A 51 -0.42 -10.23 -8.24
CA GLN A 51 0.58 -10.64 -7.26
C GLN A 51 1.99 -10.70 -7.86
N SER A 52 2.13 -11.23 -9.08
CA SER A 52 3.42 -11.28 -9.77
C SER A 52 4.00 -9.89 -10.03
N ALA A 53 3.15 -8.92 -10.41
CA ALA A 53 3.54 -7.54 -10.59
C ALA A 53 3.97 -6.88 -9.27
N LEU A 54 3.27 -7.17 -8.16
CA LEU A 54 3.63 -6.63 -6.84
C LEU A 54 4.97 -7.16 -6.32
N VAL A 55 5.26 -8.45 -6.51
CA VAL A 55 6.57 -9.02 -6.13
C VAL A 55 7.68 -8.34 -6.91
N THR A 56 7.50 -8.22 -8.23
CA THR A 56 8.46 -7.54 -9.11
C THR A 56 8.68 -6.09 -8.69
N ALA A 57 7.60 -5.36 -8.41
CA ALA A 57 7.69 -3.97 -7.97
C ALA A 57 8.41 -3.81 -6.62
N CYS A 58 8.22 -4.76 -5.70
CA CYS A 58 8.92 -4.74 -4.41
C CYS A 58 10.43 -4.91 -4.59
N GLU A 59 10.85 -5.80 -5.49
CA GLU A 59 12.26 -6.05 -5.79
C GLU A 59 12.89 -4.92 -6.59
N VAL A 60 12.17 -4.26 -7.49
CA VAL A 60 12.78 -3.23 -8.36
C VAL A 60 12.78 -1.85 -7.70
N SER A 61 11.62 -1.43 -7.20
CA SER A 61 11.40 -0.05 -6.73
C SER A 61 11.06 0.02 -5.24
N GLY A 62 10.71 -1.11 -4.63
CA GLY A 62 10.33 -1.23 -3.23
C GLY A 62 11.48 -1.63 -2.29
N PRO A 63 11.13 -2.03 -1.05
CA PRO A 63 12.03 -2.32 0.05
C PRO A 63 12.54 -3.76 0.03
N CYS A 64 12.17 -4.57 -0.97
CA CYS A 64 12.67 -5.94 -1.11
C CYS A 64 14.05 -6.01 -1.79
N ASN A 65 14.70 -4.85 -2.02
CA ASN A 65 16.06 -4.72 -2.52
C ASN A 65 17.13 -5.04 -1.47
#